data_AF-A0A833JGR3-F1
#
_entry.id   AF-A0A833JGR3-F1
#
_cell.length_a   1.000
_cell.length_b   1.000
_cell.length_c   1.000
_cell.angle_alpha   90.00
_cell.angle_beta   90.00
_cell.angle_gamma   90.00
#
_symmetry.space_group_name_H-M   'P 1'
#
loop_
_entity.id
_entity.type
_entity.pdbx_description
1 polymer ?
#
loop_
_entity_poly.entity_id
_entity_poly.type
_entity_poly.pdbx_seq_one_letter_code
_entity_poly.pdbx_strand_id
1 'polypeptide(L)' 'MTNFNGTGNEYKKIKETYISYLKAYKKLNHGSAEGATPFSNFYIYTTYTSKYSDPRKFLMHEHR' A
#
# COMPACT_ATOMS: atom_id res chain seq x y z
N MET A 1 -26.15 -6.50 1.91
CA MET A 1 -25.19 -5.93 2.89
C MET A 1 -23.79 -6.05 2.34
N THR A 2 -23.29 -4.99 1.72
CA THR A 2 -21.93 -4.94 1.17
C THR A 2 -20.96 -4.92 2.35
N ASN A 3 -20.19 -5.99 2.52
CA ASN A 3 -19.23 -6.11 3.62
C ASN A 3 -18.16 -5.02 3.53
N PHE A 4 -18.33 -3.90 4.24
CA PHE A 4 -17.35 -2.82 4.45
C PHE A 4 -16.08 -3.27 5.21
N ASN A 5 -15.92 -4.57 5.46
CA ASN A 5 -14.84 -5.14 6.24
C ASN A 5 -13.49 -5.21 5.47
N GLY A 6 -13.51 -5.05 4.15
CA GLY A 6 -12.30 -5.06 3.31
C GLY A 6 -11.40 -3.83 3.51
N THR A 7 -12.00 -2.65 3.65
CA THR A 7 -11.28 -1.37 3.66
C THR A 7 -10.43 -1.18 4.92
N GLY A 8 -10.94 -1.59 6.09
CA GLY A 8 -10.19 -1.54 7.35
C GLY A 8 -9.01 -2.49 7.39
N ASN A 9 -9.18 -3.69 6.80
CA ASN A 9 -8.12 -4.70 6.72
C ASN A 9 -7.01 -4.27 5.73
N GLU A 10 -7.39 -3.66 4.59
CA GLU A 10 -6.43 -3.15 3.61
C GLU A 10 -5.63 -1.96 4.17
N TYR A 11 -6.29 -1.02 4.86
CA TYR A 11 -5.61 0.09 5.54
C TYR A 11 -4.60 -0.42 6.58
N LYS A 12 -5.00 -1.40 7.41
CA LYS A 12 -4.11 -2.00 8.42
C LYS A 12 -2.87 -2.62 7.77
N LYS A 13 -3.06 -3.41 6.71
CA LYS A 13 -1.95 -4.03 5.95
C LYS A 13 -1.01 -2.97 5.37
N ILE A 14 -1.53 -1.93 4.73
CA ILE A 14 -0.70 -0.86 4.14
C ILE A 14 0.10 -0.15 5.24
N LYS A 15 -0.50 0.10 6.41
CA LYS A 15 0.19 0.70 7.56
C LYS A 15 1.31 -0.19 8.09
N GLU A 16 1.09 -1.50 8.20
CA GLU A 16 2.13 -2.47 8.61
C GLU A 16 3.29 -2.53 7.60
N THR A 17 2.97 -2.51 6.30
CA THR A 17 3.99 -2.42 5.24
C THR A 17 4.78 -1.11 5.33
N TYR A 18 4.11 0.02 5.57
CA TYR A 18 4.79 1.31 5.71
C TYR A 18 5.75 1.35 6.92
N ILE A 19 5.37 0.75 8.05
CA ILE A 19 6.27 0.64 9.21
C ILE A 19 7.51 -0.18 8.84
N SER A 20 7.34 -1.26 8.09
CA SER A 20 8.45 -2.09 7.62
C SER A 20 9.36 -1.32 6.64
N TYR A 21 8.78 -0.55 5.72
CA TYR A 21 9.49 0.39 4.86
C TYR A 21 10.33 1.37 5.68
N LEU A 22 9.74 2.05 6.68
CA LEU A 22 10.48 3.01 7.52
C LEU A 22 11.63 2.36 8.28
N LYS A 23 11.44 1.14 8.80
CA LYS A 23 12.52 0.39 9.47
C LYS A 23 13.67 0.10 8.51
N ALA A 24 13.37 -0.37 7.30
CA ALA A 24 14.38 -0.63 6.28
C ALA A 24 15.09 0.66 5.84
N TYR A 25 14.33 1.73 5.59
CA TYR A 25 14.88 3.03 5.21
C TYR A 25 15.83 3.58 6.27
N LYS A 26 15.41 3.57 7.55
CA LYS A 26 16.28 3.97 8.67
C LYS A 26 17.54 3.12 8.76
N LYS A 27 17.45 1.80 8.56
CA LYS A 27 18.62 0.92 8.58
C LYS A 27 19.64 1.29 7.51
N LEU A 28 19.17 1.72 6.34
CA LEU A 28 20.02 2.16 5.22
C LEU A 28 20.51 3.60 5.39
N ASN A 29 19.72 4.46 6.06
CA ASN A 29 20.01 5.88 6.22
C ASN A 29 20.53 6.24 7.62
N HIS A 30 21.41 5.40 8.19
CA HIS A 30 22.11 5.66 9.46
C HIS A 30 21.17 5.97 10.65
N GLY A 31 19.97 5.39 10.66
CA GLY A 31 18.94 5.61 11.67
C GLY A 31 18.00 6.80 11.40
N SER A 32 18.29 7.63 10.39
CA SER A 32 17.48 8.78 10.01
C SER A 32 16.26 8.39 9.17
N ALA A 33 15.13 9.05 9.41
CA ALA A 33 13.94 9.00 8.54
C ALA A 33 13.84 10.23 7.64
N GLU A 34 14.84 11.11 7.65
CA GLU A 34 14.89 12.28 6.78
C GLU A 34 14.91 11.84 5.31
N GLY A 35 14.03 12.42 4.49
CA GLY A 35 13.84 12.03 3.10
C GLY A 35 12.96 10.80 2.87
N ALA A 36 12.49 10.11 3.91
CA ALA A 36 11.53 9.02 3.76
C ALA A 36 10.20 9.51 3.18
N THR A 37 9.57 8.71 2.33
CA THR A 37 8.27 9.02 1.74
C THR A 37 7.22 9.16 2.85
N PRO A 38 6.44 10.27 2.90
CA PRO A 38 5.36 10.41 3.85
C PRO A 38 4.29 9.32 3.68
N PHE A 39 3.64 8.94 4.79
CA PHE A 39 2.63 7.88 4.78
C PHE A 39 1.49 8.15 3.79
N SER A 40 1.04 9.40 3.66
CA SER A 40 -0.01 9.79 2.71
C SER A 40 0.35 9.42 1.27
N ASN A 41 1.56 9.75 0.85
CA ASN A 41 2.05 9.45 -0.51
C ASN A 41 2.23 7.95 -0.70
N PHE A 42 2.78 7.26 0.30
CA PHE A 42 2.92 5.80 0.30
C PHE A 42 1.55 5.10 0.18
N TYR A 43 0.55 5.58 0.92
CA TYR A 43 -0.81 5.06 0.91
C TYR A 43 -1.48 5.27 -0.45
N ILE A 44 -1.41 6.49 -1.01
CA ILE A 44 -1.98 6.78 -2.34
C ILE A 44 -1.32 5.90 -3.40
N TYR A 45 0.01 5.82 -3.42
CA TYR A 45 0.73 4.99 -4.38
C TYR A 45 0.36 3.51 -4.25
N THR A 46 0.34 2.99 -3.03
CA THR A 46 0.04 1.57 -2.78
C THR A 46 -1.40 1.23 -3.12
N THR A 47 -2.37 2.09 -2.77
CA THR A 47 -3.79 1.88 -3.10
C THR A 47 -4.04 1.99 -4.60
N TYR A 48 -3.41 2.96 -5.27
CA TYR A 48 -3.49 3.10 -6.72
C TYR A 48 -2.92 1.86 -7.43
N THR A 49 -1.71 1.44 -7.05
CA THR A 49 -1.05 0.27 -7.63
C THR A 49 -1.83 -1.02 -7.36
N SER A 50 -2.34 -1.22 -6.13
CA SER A 50 -3.21 -2.36 -5.78
C SER A 50 -4.47 -2.42 -6.64
N LYS A 51 -5.08 -1.27 -6.94
CA LYS A 51 -6.32 -1.19 -7.72
C LYS A 51 -6.10 -1.28 -9.22
N TYR A 52 -5.03 -0.66 -9.74
CA TYR A 52 -4.88 -0.40 -11.17
C TYR A 52 -3.66 -1.06 -11.82
N SER A 53 -2.78 -1.69 -11.05
CA SER A 53 -1.59 -2.36 -11.60
C SER A 53 -1.64 -3.88 -11.52
N ASP A 54 -2.71 -4.49 -11.00
CA ASP A 54 -2.92 -5.94 -11.12
C ASP A 54 -3.68 -6.23 -12.43
N PRO A 55 -3.02 -6.68 -13.51
CA PRO A 55 -3.68 -6.99 -14.78
C PRO A 55 -4.76 -8.07 -14.64
N ARG A 56 -4.68 -8.93 -13.60
CA ARG A 56 -5.71 -9.95 -13.34
C ARG A 56 -7.05 -9.35 -12.95
N LYS A 57 -7.08 -8.15 -12.36
CA LYS A 57 -8.33 -7.44 -12.04
C LYS A 57 -9.03 -6.90 -13.29
N PHE A 58 -8.28 -6.65 -14.36
CA PHE A 58 -8.82 -6.19 -15.64
C PHE A 58 -9.19 -7.36 -16.56
N LEU A 59 -8.43 -8.46 -16.52
CA LEU A 59 -8.71 -9.69 -17.28
C LEU A 59 -10.01 -10.40 -16.86
N MET A 60 -10.49 -10.18 -15.63
CA MET A 60 -11.79 -10.74 -15.19
C MET A 60 -13.01 -10.06 -15.82
N HIS A 61 -12.83 -8.92 -16.51
CA HIS A 61 -13.93 -8.21 -17.18
C HIS A 61 -14.10 -8.56 -18.67
N GLU A 62 -13.14 -9.24 -19.30
CA GLU A 62 -13.23 -9.62 -20.73
C GLU A 62 -14.01 -10.91 -21.00
N HIS A 63 -14.34 -11.70 -19.96
CA HIS A 63 -15.08 -12.96 -20.09
C HIS A 63 -16.54 -12.86 -19.59
N ARG A 64 -17.23 -11.74 -19.86
CA ARG A 64 -18.65 -11.58 -19.52
C ARG A 64 -19.47 -11.19 -20.74
#